data_AF-A0A3N5ZIP1-F1
#
_entry.id   AF-A0A3N5ZIP1-F1
#
_cell.length_a   1.000
_cell.length_b   1.000
_cell.length_c   1.000
_cell.angle_alpha   90.00
_cell.angle_beta   90.00
_cell.angle_gamma   90.00
#
_symmetry.space_group_name_H-M   'P 1'
#
loop_
_entity.id
_entity.type
_entity.pdbx_description
1 polymer ?
#
loop_
_entity_poly.entity_id
_entity_poly.type
_entity_poly.pdbx_seq_one_letter_code
_entity_poly.pdbx_strand_id
1 'polypeptide(L)'
;MQQETLETPTVPETLARPIESRFLFVDIAALRAKQLRRGARPRLPGMESLGGEQPADTPRKAERVAMEEVRRGLVFYELPDLKGEDK
;
A
#
# COMPACT_ATOMS: atom_id res chain seq x y z
N MET A 1 -8.39 -31.88 -19.57
CA MET A 1 -7.38 -30.85 -19.32
C MET A 1 -7.95 -29.93 -18.25
N GLN A 2 -7.36 -29.93 -17.06
CA GLN A 2 -7.82 -29.14 -15.91
C GLN A 2 -7.46 -27.67 -16.20
N GLN A 3 -8.46 -26.80 -16.28
CA GLN A 3 -8.24 -25.36 -16.40
C GLN A 3 -7.96 -24.82 -15.00
N GLU A 4 -6.72 -24.37 -14.83
CA GLU A 4 -6.22 -23.66 -13.66
C GLU A 4 -6.92 -22.29 -13.60
N THR A 5 -7.85 -22.14 -12.67
CA THR A 5 -8.54 -20.87 -12.41
C THR A 5 -7.50 -19.92 -11.83
N LEU A 6 -6.93 -19.06 -12.68
CA LEU A 6 -6.09 -17.94 -12.26
C LEU A 6 -6.98 -16.96 -11.49
N GLU A 7 -7.10 -17.17 -10.17
CA GLU A 7 -7.67 -16.22 -9.22
C GLU A 7 -6.89 -14.90 -9.37
N THR A 8 -7.43 -14.02 -10.19
CA THR A 8 -6.94 -12.65 -10.31
C THR A 8 -7.32 -12.01 -8.99
N PRO A 9 -6.36 -11.59 -8.14
CA PRO A 9 -6.70 -10.94 -6.88
C PRO A 9 -7.53 -9.71 -7.25
N THR A 10 -8.82 -9.77 -6.93
CA THR A 10 -9.76 -8.67 -7.13
C THR A 10 -9.27 -7.55 -6.23
N VAL A 11 -8.49 -6.64 -6.80
CA VAL A 11 -8.11 -5.39 -6.13
C VAL A 11 -9.43 -4.64 -5.98
N PRO A 12 -9.93 -4.41 -4.77
CA PRO A 12 -11.13 -3.60 -4.61
C PRO A 12 -10.84 -2.23 -5.23
N GLU A 13 -11.63 -1.73 -6.17
CA GLU A 13 -11.41 -0.39 -6.76
C GLU A 13 -11.89 0.75 -5.85
N THR A 14 -12.46 0.41 -4.69
CA THR A 14 -12.95 1.36 -3.69
C THR A 14 -11.82 1.85 -2.81
N LEU A 15 -11.55 3.16 -2.81
CA LEU A 15 -10.59 3.78 -1.88
C LEU A 15 -10.77 3.22 -0.47
N ALA A 16 -9.68 2.75 0.15
CA ALA A 16 -9.73 2.29 1.53
C ALA A 16 -10.27 3.42 2.42
N ARG A 17 -11.17 3.09 3.37
CA ARG A 17 -11.71 4.08 4.31
C ARG A 17 -10.56 4.87 4.95
N PRO A 18 -10.71 6.19 5.18
CA PRO A 18 -9.70 6.97 5.86
C PRO A 18 -9.30 6.29 7.18
N ILE A 19 -8.00 6.07 7.37
CA ILE A 19 -7.49 5.43 8.59
C ILE A 19 -7.61 6.42 9.75
N GLU A 20 -8.49 6.13 10.71
CA GLU A 20 -8.71 6.95 11.90
C GLU A 20 -7.61 6.76 12.96
N SER A 21 -7.01 5.56 13.01
CA SER A 21 -5.94 5.24 13.95
C SER A 21 -4.58 5.71 13.44
N ARG A 22 -3.95 6.63 14.18
CA ARG A 22 -2.60 7.14 13.87
C ARG A 22 -1.55 6.03 13.81
N PHE A 23 -1.68 4.98 14.63
CA PHE A 23 -0.77 3.84 14.63
C PHE A 23 -0.93 3.00 13.37
N LEU A 24 -2.18 2.68 13.02
CA LEU A 24 -2.48 1.93 11.80
C LEU A 24 -1.99 2.66 10.55
N PHE A 25 -2.11 3.99 10.52
CA PHE A 25 -1.57 4.81 9.44
C PHE A 25 -0.06 4.64 9.30
N VAL A 26 0.68 4.72 10.41
CA VAL A 26 2.15 4.59 10.41
C VAL A 26 2.57 3.17 9.99
N ASP A 27 1.91 2.14 10.49
CA ASP A 27 2.24 0.75 10.17
C ASP A 27 2.02 0.45 8.68
N ILE A 28 0.87 0.86 8.13
CA ILE A 28 0.57 0.68 6.70
C ILE A 28 1.55 1.49 5.85
N ALA A 29 1.84 2.74 6.22
CA ALA A 29 2.79 3.57 5.47
C ALA A 29 4.21 2.98 5.52
N ALA A 30 4.64 2.42 6.65
CA ALA A 30 5.94 1.77 6.78
C ALA A 30 6.04 0.50 5.93
N LEU A 31 4.98 -0.34 5.92
CA LEU A 31 4.88 -1.51 5.05
C LEU A 31 4.92 -1.11 3.59
N ARG A 32 4.18 -0.07 3.21
CA ARG A 32 4.14 0.42 1.84
C ARG A 32 5.47 1.03 1.40
N ALA A 33 6.13 1.81 2.25
CA ALA A 33 7.47 2.34 1.98
C ALA A 33 8.49 1.20 1.78
N LYS A 34 8.37 0.09 2.51
CA LYS A 34 9.19 -1.12 2.32
C LYS A 34 8.95 -1.75 0.94
N GLN A 35 7.71 -1.76 0.44
CA GLN A 35 7.40 -2.22 -0.92
C GLN A 35 8.05 -1.32 -1.97
N LEU A 36 7.94 0.01 -1.80
CA LEU A 36 8.53 0.98 -2.74
C LEU A 36 10.05 0.86 -2.82
N ARG A 37 10.74 0.70 -1.69
CA ARG A 37 12.20 0.44 -1.65
C ARG A 37 12.61 -0.89 -2.29
N ARG A 38 11.67 -1.82 -2.48
CA ARG A 38 11.88 -3.11 -3.16
C ARG A 38 11.55 -3.03 -4.65
N GLY A 39 11.23 -1.85 -5.18
CA GLY A 39 10.88 -1.65 -6.58
C GLY A 39 9.39 -1.79 -6.90
N ALA A 40 8.49 -1.77 -5.89
CA ALA A 40 7.06 -1.75 -6.18
C ALA A 40 6.66 -0.42 -6.87
N ARG A 41 5.73 -0.50 -7.83
CA ARG A 41 5.23 0.68 -8.55
C ARG A 41 4.37 1.57 -7.61
N PRO A 42 4.62 2.89 -7.56
CA PRO A 42 3.71 3.84 -6.92
C PRO A 42 2.32 3.82 -7.57
N ARG A 43 1.27 3.99 -6.75
CA ARG A 43 -0.14 4.10 -7.16
C ARG A 43 -0.59 5.56 -7.30
N LEU A 44 0.26 6.51 -6.92
CA LEU A 44 0.01 7.94 -7.05
C LEU A 44 0.18 8.40 -8.51
N PRO A 45 -0.87 8.98 -9.14
CA PRO A 45 -0.77 9.49 -10.50
C PRO A 45 0.24 10.64 -10.56
N GLY A 46 1.18 10.57 -11.51
CA GLY A 46 2.23 11.58 -11.71
C GLY A 46 3.51 11.37 -10.88
N MET A 47 3.50 10.48 -9.87
CA MET A 47 4.74 10.05 -9.20
C MET A 47 5.49 8.95 -9.98
N GLU A 48 4.85 8.35 -10.98
CA GLU A 48 5.45 7.39 -11.90
C GLU A 48 6.62 8.00 -12.68
N SER A 49 6.53 9.31 -12.97
CA SER A 49 7.50 10.06 -13.79
C SER A 49 8.50 10.87 -12.97
N LEU A 50 8.42 10.86 -11.63
CA LEU A 50 9.52 11.32 -10.76
C LEU A 50 10.70 10.34 -10.75
N GLY A 51 10.62 9.26 -11.54
CA GLY A 51 11.75 8.45 -12.01
C GLY A 51 12.54 9.09 -13.17
N GLY A 52 12.20 10.31 -13.59
CA GLY A 52 13.10 11.17 -14.35
C GLY A 52 14.26 11.61 -13.46
N GLU A 53 15.41 10.98 -13.67
CA GLU A 53 16.74 11.31 -13.11
C GLU A 53 16.99 11.04 -11.62
N GLN A 54 16.01 10.66 -10.80
CA GLN A 54 16.31 10.27 -9.41
C GLN A 54 15.40 9.18 -8.83
N PRO A 55 15.95 8.02 -8.44
CA PRO A 55 15.12 6.87 -8.07
C PRO A 55 14.23 7.16 -6.86
N ALA A 56 12.97 6.71 -6.95
CA ALA A 56 12.04 6.65 -5.82
C ALA A 56 12.59 5.83 -4.64
N ASP A 57 13.69 5.10 -4.85
CA ASP A 57 14.42 4.28 -3.88
C ASP A 57 15.10 5.08 -2.76
N THR A 58 15.11 6.42 -2.82
CA THR A 58 15.63 7.19 -1.69
C THR A 58 14.69 7.00 -0.49
N PRO A 59 15.17 6.58 0.70
CA PRO A 59 14.30 6.18 1.82
C PRO A 59 13.27 7.25 2.21
N ARG A 60 13.69 8.53 2.22
CA ARG A 60 12.80 9.68 2.51
C ARG A 60 11.72 9.90 1.44
N LYS A 61 11.99 9.57 0.17
CA LYS A 61 11.01 9.68 -0.92
C LYS A 61 10.00 8.55 -0.82
N ALA A 62 10.45 7.32 -0.61
CA ALA A 62 9.59 6.15 -0.44
C ALA A 62 8.60 6.33 0.74
N GLU A 63 9.06 6.87 1.87
CA GLU A 63 8.17 7.19 3.00
C GLU A 63 7.12 8.24 2.65
N ARG A 64 7.52 9.32 1.97
CA ARG A 64 6.60 10.38 1.55
C ARG A 64 5.54 9.85 0.56
N VAL A 65 5.96 9.05 -0.42
CA VAL A 65 5.05 8.41 -1.39
C VAL A 65 4.06 7.51 -0.66
N ALA A 66 4.54 6.66 0.25
CA ALA A 66 3.70 5.75 1.02
C ALA A 66 2.69 6.51 1.89
N MET A 67 3.11 7.56 2.60
CA MET A 67 2.20 8.37 3.42
C MET A 67 1.09 9.03 2.58
N GLU A 68 1.42 9.51 1.37
CA GLU A 68 0.43 10.12 0.47
C GLU A 68 -0.50 9.08 -0.14
N GLU A 69 -0.02 7.88 -0.47
CA GLU A 69 -0.88 6.78 -0.91
C GLU A 69 -1.86 6.34 0.19
N VAL A 70 -1.38 6.22 1.43
CA VAL A 70 -2.22 5.86 2.59
C VAL A 70 -3.23 6.96 2.90
N ARG A 71 -2.81 8.23 2.85
CA ARG A 71 -3.70 9.39 3.06
C ARG A 71 -4.83 9.45 2.02
N ARG A 72 -4.56 9.07 0.77
CA ARG A 72 -5.55 9.05 -0.31
C ARG A 72 -6.37 7.76 -0.37
N GLY A 73 -6.12 6.81 0.53
CA GLY A 73 -6.83 5.52 0.52
C GLY A 73 -6.46 4.63 -0.67
N LEU A 74 -5.29 4.82 -1.27
CA LEU A 74 -4.80 4.02 -2.42
C LEU A 74 -4.11 2.72 -1.99
N VAL A 75 -3.94 2.51 -0.69
CA VAL A 75 -3.34 1.31 -0.12
C VAL A 75 -4.43 0.44 0.48
N PHE A 76 -4.61 -0.74 -0.10
CA PHE A 76 -5.45 -1.79 0.44
C PHE A 76 -4.70 -2.54 1.53
N TYR A 77 -5.39 -2.76 2.64
CA TYR A 77 -4.89 -3.52 3.76
C TYR A 77 -6.05 -4.31 4.35
N GLU A 78 -5.74 -5.52 4.81
CA GLU A 78 -6.66 -6.36 5.57
C GLU A 78 -6.15 -6.40 7.00
N LEU A 79 -7.07 -6.24 7.96
CA LEU A 79 -6.78 -6.50 9.35
C LEU A 79 -7.20 -7.94 9.65
N PRO A 80 -6.40 -8.71 10.41
CA PRO A 80 -6.86 -9.99 10.90
C PRO A 80 -8.13 -9.77 11.73
N ASP A 81 -9.09 -10.68 11.62
CA ASP A 81 -10.26 -10.69 12.50
C ASP A 81 -9.74 -10.79 13.94
N LEU A 82 -9.84 -9.69 14.68
CA LEU A 82 -9.59 -9.64 16.11
C LEU A 82 -10.79 -10.30 16.82
N LYS A 83 -11.05 -11.59 16.52
CA LYS A 83 -11.84 -12.41 17.43
C LYS A 83 -11.00 -12.57 18.68
N GLY A 84 -11.27 -11.72 19.67
CA GLY A 84 -10.77 -11.90 21.02
C GLY A 84 -11.12 -13.32 21.46
N GLU A 85 -10.09 -14.11 21.77
CA GLU A 85 -10.26 -15.20 22.70
C GLU A 85 -10.51 -14.54 24.07
N ASP A 86 -11.78 -14.27 24.37
CA ASP A 86 -12.24 -14.12 25.75
C ASP A 86 -11.98 -15.47 26.43
N LYS A 87 -10.90 -15.54 27.21
CA LYS A 87 -10.61 -16.67 28.11
C LYS A 87 -10.34 -16.16 29.51
#